data_AF-A0AAW2R5I3-F1
#
_entry.id   AF-A0AAW2R5I3-F1
#
_cell.length_a   1.000
_cell.length_b   1.000
_cell.length_c   1.000
_cell.angle_alpha   90.00
_cell.angle_beta   90.00
_cell.angle_gamma   90.00
#
_symmetry.space_group_name_H-M   'P 1'
#
loop_
_entity.id
_entity.type
_entity.pdbx_description
1 polymer ?
#
loop_
_entity_poly.entity_id
_entity_poly.type
_entity_poly.pdbx_seq_one_letter_code
_entity_poly.pdbx_strand_id
1 'polypeptide(L)'
;MLYGSFTESRRDRIYFAQNGISAKAMKAADVFSRTKRVDSFDPNVVFELLVLANRFCCDELKSACDTYLASLVDDMESAVLLIEYGLQETAYLLVAACLQVLLREIPCSMRNPNVLRFFCSSDVREKLALVGHASFLLYSFLSHASMEEDMKSNTTVTLLERMVECASLNWQKQLAFHQLGCVMLERKEYKDAQKWFEAAVQEGHAYSLVGVARTKYKRGHKYKAYKLMDSLISDNRPCGWMYQERSLYCSGKEKIMDLNTATEMDPTLSYPYKYRAVSMLEEDKIGAAISEINKIIGFKVSPDCLELRAWFLISLQDYEGALRDVRALLTLDPQYMMFHGKLHGEQLVELLCVMFLSGARLIAGCNYMIDGPRLMILAL
;
A
#
# COMPACT_ATOMS: atom_id res chain seq x y z
N MET A 1 -23.24 -34.47 -25.58
CA MET A 1 -23.23 -35.92 -25.87
C MET A 1 -24.03 -36.25 -27.14
N LEU A 2 -23.75 -35.60 -28.29
CA LEU A 2 -24.72 -35.61 -29.41
C LEU A 2 -24.05 -35.71 -30.80
N TYR A 3 -23.31 -36.78 -31.07
CA TYR A 3 -22.93 -37.15 -32.45
C TYR A 3 -22.89 -38.68 -32.62
N GLY A 4 -24.00 -39.36 -32.30
CA GLY A 4 -24.14 -40.80 -32.52
C GLY A 4 -25.60 -41.21 -32.66
N SER A 5 -25.85 -42.27 -33.43
CA SER A 5 -27.16 -42.90 -33.55
C SER A 5 -27.51 -43.64 -32.25
N PHE A 6 -28.35 -43.03 -31.41
CA PHE A 6 -28.85 -43.66 -30.19
C PHE A 6 -30.11 -44.46 -30.48
N THR A 7 -30.09 -45.74 -30.18
CA THR A 7 -31.31 -46.53 -29.91
C THR A 7 -31.73 -46.28 -28.46
N GLU A 8 -32.93 -45.73 -28.26
CA GLU A 8 -33.53 -45.60 -26.93
C GLU A 8 -33.59 -46.98 -26.26
N SER A 9 -33.02 -47.09 -25.06
CA SER A 9 -33.21 -48.26 -24.20
C SER A 9 -33.93 -47.83 -22.93
N ARG A 10 -35.06 -48.48 -22.65
CA ARG A 10 -35.80 -48.25 -21.39
C ARG A 10 -35.22 -49.17 -20.32
N ARG A 11 -34.66 -48.58 -19.27
CA ARG A 11 -34.23 -49.27 -18.05
C ARG A 11 -34.90 -48.60 -16.85
N ASP A 12 -35.55 -49.39 -16.00
CA ASP A 12 -36.22 -48.90 -14.80
C ASP A 12 -35.24 -48.46 -13.71
N ARG A 13 -33.97 -48.88 -13.81
CA ARG A 13 -32.89 -48.49 -12.89
C ARG A 13 -31.64 -48.10 -13.67
N ILE A 14 -31.29 -46.82 -13.56
CA ILE A 14 -30.04 -46.27 -14.10
C ILE A 14 -29.06 -46.12 -12.93
N TYR A 15 -27.94 -46.82 -13.01
CA TYR A 15 -26.90 -46.80 -11.98
C TYR A 15 -25.90 -45.69 -12.29
N PHE A 16 -25.97 -44.58 -11.55
CA PHE A 16 -25.12 -43.40 -11.78
C PHE A 16 -23.78 -43.40 -11.01
N ALA A 17 -23.48 -44.45 -10.24
CA ALA A 17 -22.34 -44.42 -9.31
C ALA A 17 -20.97 -44.22 -9.97
N GLN A 18 -20.82 -44.54 -11.27
CA GLN A 18 -19.58 -44.33 -12.02
C GLN A 18 -19.47 -42.93 -12.63
N ASN A 19 -20.54 -42.13 -12.62
CA ASN A 19 -20.57 -40.81 -13.25
C ASN A 19 -20.32 -39.66 -12.28
N GLY A 20 -20.27 -39.93 -10.97
CA GLY A 20 -20.02 -38.93 -9.93
C GLY A 20 -21.18 -37.97 -9.68
N ILE A 21 -22.41 -38.29 -10.12
CA ILE A 21 -23.61 -37.47 -9.95
C ILE A 21 -24.65 -38.28 -9.17
N SER A 22 -25.25 -37.67 -8.14
CA SER A 22 -26.27 -38.34 -7.33
C SER A 22 -27.60 -38.47 -8.07
N ALA A 23 -28.42 -39.43 -7.64
CA ALA A 23 -29.79 -39.56 -8.13
C ALA A 23 -30.65 -38.32 -7.80
N LYS A 24 -30.30 -37.55 -6.75
CA LYS A 24 -30.97 -36.29 -6.42
C LYS A 24 -30.63 -35.21 -7.45
N ALA A 25 -29.36 -35.05 -7.80
CA ALA A 25 -28.92 -34.12 -8.83
C ALA A 25 -29.50 -34.45 -10.21
N MET A 26 -29.57 -35.73 -10.60
CA MET A 26 -30.22 -36.10 -11.88
C MET A 26 -31.72 -35.78 -11.91
N LYS A 27 -32.43 -35.95 -10.79
CA LYS A 27 -33.83 -35.53 -10.69
C LYS A 27 -33.96 -34.01 -10.75
N ALA A 28 -33.06 -33.28 -10.10
CA ALA A 28 -33.04 -31.83 -10.15
C ALA A 28 -32.75 -31.31 -11.58
N ALA A 29 -31.89 -31.99 -12.35
CA ALA A 29 -31.63 -31.68 -13.76
C ALA A 29 -32.86 -31.90 -14.65
N ASP A 30 -33.63 -32.99 -14.44
CA ASP A 30 -34.91 -33.21 -15.13
C ASP A 30 -35.92 -32.10 -14.80
N VAL A 31 -36.06 -31.73 -13.54
CA VAL A 31 -36.94 -30.62 -13.14
C VAL A 31 -36.47 -29.31 -13.77
N PHE A 32 -35.18 -28.99 -13.72
CA PHE A 32 -34.61 -27.79 -14.34
C PHE A 32 -34.90 -27.74 -15.86
N SER A 33 -34.85 -28.88 -16.56
CA SER A 33 -35.16 -28.93 -18.00
C SER A 33 -36.55 -28.37 -18.34
N ARG A 34 -37.49 -28.45 -17.38
CA ARG A 34 -38.88 -28.00 -17.53
C ARG A 34 -39.13 -26.62 -16.92
N THR A 35 -38.52 -26.32 -15.77
CA THR A 35 -38.80 -25.10 -15.01
C THR A 35 -37.78 -23.99 -15.21
N LYS A 36 -36.57 -24.33 -15.68
CA LYS A 36 -35.40 -23.44 -15.77
C LYS A 36 -35.03 -22.77 -14.44
N ARG A 37 -35.34 -23.44 -13.32
CA ARG A 37 -35.15 -22.95 -11.95
C ARG A 37 -34.39 -23.95 -11.10
N VAL A 38 -33.51 -23.44 -10.23
CA VAL A 38 -32.69 -24.23 -9.29
C VAL A 38 -32.85 -23.81 -7.82
N ASP A 39 -33.61 -22.75 -7.56
CA ASP A 39 -33.83 -22.13 -6.25
C ASP A 39 -34.59 -23.03 -5.25
N SER A 40 -35.32 -24.04 -5.75
CA SER A 40 -36.03 -25.01 -4.92
C SER A 40 -35.15 -26.16 -4.39
N PHE A 41 -33.87 -26.20 -4.74
CA PHE A 41 -32.97 -27.31 -4.39
C PHE A 41 -31.98 -26.94 -3.28
N ASP A 42 -31.58 -27.94 -2.50
CA ASP A 42 -30.51 -27.83 -1.53
C ASP A 42 -29.19 -27.38 -2.22
N PRO A 43 -28.39 -26.47 -1.63
CA PRO A 43 -27.17 -25.97 -2.23
C PRO A 43 -26.18 -27.07 -2.67
N ASN A 44 -26.09 -28.18 -1.94
CA ASN A 44 -25.21 -29.31 -2.33
C ASN A 44 -25.67 -29.96 -3.63
N VAL A 45 -26.99 -30.05 -3.85
CA VAL A 45 -27.55 -30.54 -5.11
C VAL A 45 -27.24 -29.56 -6.23
N VAL A 46 -27.29 -28.25 -5.96
CA VAL A 46 -26.95 -27.23 -6.97
C VAL A 46 -25.45 -27.24 -7.31
N PHE A 47 -24.56 -27.52 -6.36
CA PHE A 47 -23.14 -27.76 -6.66
C PHE A 47 -22.96 -28.96 -7.60
N GLU A 48 -23.62 -30.09 -7.33
CA GLU A 48 -23.56 -31.25 -8.25
C GLU A 48 -24.11 -30.90 -9.64
N LEU A 49 -25.17 -30.07 -9.72
CA LEU A 49 -25.71 -29.58 -10.99
C LEU A 49 -24.73 -28.65 -11.71
N LEU A 50 -23.99 -27.82 -11.00
CA LEU A 50 -22.96 -26.95 -11.58
C LEU A 50 -21.82 -27.78 -12.19
N VAL A 51 -21.32 -28.79 -11.45
CA VAL A 51 -20.31 -29.74 -11.93
C VAL A 51 -20.81 -30.48 -13.17
N LEU A 52 -22.05 -30.96 -13.14
CA LEU A 52 -22.71 -31.59 -14.28
C LEU A 52 -22.75 -30.63 -15.48
N ALA A 53 -23.19 -29.39 -15.25
CA ALA A 53 -23.34 -28.40 -16.30
C ALA A 53 -22.00 -28.07 -16.97
N ASN A 54 -20.93 -27.92 -16.20
CA ASN A 54 -19.59 -27.72 -16.75
C ASN A 54 -19.10 -28.92 -17.55
N ARG A 55 -19.23 -30.13 -17.00
CA ARG A 55 -18.76 -31.35 -17.65
C ARG A 55 -19.43 -31.60 -19.01
N PHE A 56 -20.68 -31.18 -19.16
CA PHE A 56 -21.48 -31.42 -20.36
C PHE A 56 -21.75 -30.15 -21.20
N CYS A 57 -21.13 -29.02 -20.84
CA CYS A 57 -21.29 -27.71 -21.51
C CYS A 57 -22.75 -27.25 -21.60
N CYS A 58 -23.50 -27.34 -20.49
CA CYS A 58 -24.87 -26.87 -20.40
C CYS A 58 -24.93 -25.43 -19.87
N ASP A 59 -24.74 -24.44 -20.76
CA ASP A 59 -24.57 -23.03 -20.38
C ASP A 59 -25.74 -22.44 -19.58
N GLU A 60 -26.99 -22.75 -19.97
CA GLU A 60 -28.18 -22.27 -19.25
C GLU A 60 -28.25 -22.82 -17.81
N LEU A 61 -27.96 -24.11 -17.64
CA LEU A 61 -27.95 -24.74 -16.31
C LEU A 61 -26.79 -24.19 -15.47
N LYS A 62 -25.62 -24.04 -16.07
CA LYS A 62 -24.45 -23.45 -15.42
C LYS A 62 -24.77 -22.04 -14.92
N SER A 63 -25.32 -21.19 -15.78
CA SER A 63 -25.68 -19.81 -15.45
C SER A 63 -26.71 -19.72 -14.33
N ALA A 64 -27.73 -20.59 -14.34
CA ALA A 64 -28.73 -20.64 -13.28
C ALA A 64 -28.14 -21.09 -11.94
N CYS A 65 -27.28 -22.12 -11.95
CA CYS A 65 -26.58 -22.58 -10.74
C CYS A 65 -25.63 -21.51 -10.21
N ASP A 66 -24.83 -20.89 -11.08
CA ASP A 66 -23.89 -19.80 -10.76
C ASP A 66 -24.61 -18.63 -10.08
N THR A 67 -25.72 -18.18 -10.68
CA THR A 67 -26.54 -17.07 -10.13
C THR A 67 -27.13 -17.41 -8.77
N TYR A 68 -27.68 -18.61 -8.61
CA TYR A 68 -28.27 -19.03 -7.34
C TYR A 68 -27.21 -19.14 -6.24
N LEU A 69 -26.08 -19.80 -6.51
CA LEU A 69 -25.01 -19.95 -5.53
C LEU A 69 -24.41 -18.59 -5.17
N ALA A 70 -24.26 -17.68 -6.13
CA ALA A 70 -23.81 -16.30 -5.87
C ALA A 70 -24.77 -15.56 -4.92
N SER A 71 -26.08 -15.80 -5.00
CA SER A 71 -27.07 -15.18 -4.11
C SER A 71 -27.02 -15.66 -2.67
N LEU A 72 -26.33 -16.77 -2.41
CA LEU A 72 -26.11 -17.32 -1.06
C LEU A 72 -24.88 -16.76 -0.37
N VAL A 73 -24.07 -15.94 -1.06
CA VAL A 73 -22.87 -15.33 -0.50
C VAL A 73 -23.25 -14.00 0.16
N ASP A 74 -23.30 -13.98 1.49
CA ASP A 74 -23.70 -12.81 2.28
C ASP A 74 -22.64 -12.35 3.29
N ASP A 75 -21.76 -13.25 3.73
CA ASP A 75 -20.72 -12.98 4.73
C ASP A 75 -19.33 -13.55 4.35
N MET A 76 -18.34 -13.25 5.19
CA MET A 76 -16.95 -13.67 4.94
C MET A 76 -16.79 -15.20 5.03
N GLU A 77 -17.55 -15.89 5.87
CA GLU A 77 -17.44 -17.35 6.05
C GLU A 77 -17.95 -18.09 4.82
N SER A 78 -19.14 -17.72 4.34
CA SER A 78 -19.72 -18.21 3.09
C SER A 78 -18.83 -17.88 1.88
N ALA A 79 -18.29 -16.66 1.80
CA ALA A 79 -17.39 -16.28 0.72
C ALA A 79 -16.12 -17.16 0.66
N VAL A 80 -15.45 -17.37 1.80
CA VAL A 80 -14.24 -18.21 1.88
C VAL A 80 -14.55 -19.68 1.59
N LEU A 81 -15.70 -20.18 2.03
CA LEU A 81 -16.11 -21.56 1.77
C LEU A 81 -16.40 -21.80 0.27
N LEU A 82 -17.06 -20.85 -0.39
CA LEU A 82 -17.62 -21.04 -1.73
C LEU A 82 -16.67 -20.64 -2.87
N ILE A 83 -15.69 -19.76 -2.61
CA ILE A 83 -14.83 -19.22 -3.66
C ILE A 83 -14.00 -20.32 -4.36
N GLU A 84 -13.52 -21.33 -3.63
CA GLU A 84 -12.76 -22.43 -4.23
C GLU A 84 -13.62 -23.27 -5.18
N TYR A 85 -14.88 -23.55 -4.81
CA TYR A 85 -15.84 -24.22 -5.68
C TYR A 85 -16.13 -23.39 -6.93
N GLY A 86 -16.33 -22.08 -6.76
CA GLY A 86 -16.54 -21.17 -7.89
C GLY A 86 -15.36 -21.16 -8.87
N LEU A 87 -14.13 -21.21 -8.35
CA LEU A 87 -12.92 -21.29 -9.18
C LEU A 87 -12.78 -22.63 -9.90
N GLN A 88 -12.99 -23.75 -9.20
CA GLN A 88 -12.93 -25.10 -9.79
C GLN A 88 -13.93 -25.26 -10.93
N GLU A 89 -15.13 -24.73 -10.73
CA GLU A 89 -16.24 -24.84 -11.67
C GLU A 89 -16.35 -23.64 -12.63
N THR A 90 -15.35 -22.76 -12.68
CA THR A 90 -15.34 -21.58 -13.57
C THR A 90 -16.65 -20.78 -13.54
N ALA A 91 -17.20 -20.60 -12.34
CA ALA A 91 -18.47 -19.92 -12.06
C ALA A 91 -18.20 -18.43 -11.87
N TYR A 92 -18.61 -17.63 -12.85
CA TYR A 92 -18.23 -16.22 -12.92
C TYR A 92 -18.90 -15.39 -11.81
N LEU A 93 -20.21 -15.54 -11.64
CA LEU A 93 -20.99 -14.72 -10.70
C LEU A 93 -20.70 -15.10 -9.26
N LEU A 94 -20.54 -16.38 -8.96
CA LEU A 94 -20.19 -16.88 -7.64
C LEU A 94 -18.84 -16.34 -7.18
N VAL A 95 -17.81 -16.43 -8.03
CA VAL A 95 -16.49 -15.86 -7.69
C VAL A 95 -16.58 -14.34 -7.53
N ALA A 96 -17.35 -13.65 -8.37
CA ALA A 96 -17.56 -12.21 -8.24
C ALA A 96 -18.20 -11.83 -6.89
N ALA A 97 -19.24 -12.56 -6.48
CA ALA A 97 -19.94 -12.34 -5.21
C ALA A 97 -19.01 -12.58 -4.01
N CYS A 98 -18.23 -13.68 -4.02
CA CYS A 98 -17.23 -13.94 -2.99
C CYS A 98 -16.18 -12.83 -2.91
N LEU A 99 -15.61 -12.41 -4.05
CA LEU A 99 -14.64 -11.31 -4.08
C LEU A 99 -15.25 -10.01 -3.56
N GLN A 100 -16.50 -9.71 -3.92
CA GLN A 100 -17.17 -8.50 -3.45
C GLN A 100 -17.29 -8.44 -1.92
N VAL A 101 -17.65 -9.55 -1.28
CA VAL A 101 -17.71 -9.61 0.20
C VAL A 101 -16.32 -9.47 0.81
N LEU A 102 -15.32 -10.19 0.28
CA LEU A 102 -13.95 -10.11 0.78
C LEU A 102 -13.34 -8.71 0.67
N LEU A 103 -13.61 -8.00 -0.42
CA LEU A 103 -13.08 -6.65 -0.67
C LEU A 103 -13.79 -5.56 0.15
N ARG A 104 -15.07 -5.73 0.46
CA ARG A 104 -15.83 -4.79 1.32
C ARG A 104 -15.32 -4.74 2.74
N GLU A 105 -14.81 -5.86 3.25
CA GLU A 105 -14.33 -6.02 4.61
C GLU A 105 -12.84 -5.66 4.79
N ILE A 106 -12.21 -5.00 3.81
CA ILE A 106 -10.82 -4.53 3.94
C ILE A 106 -10.75 -3.37 4.95
N PRO A 107 -9.78 -3.38 5.90
CA PRO A 107 -8.64 -4.29 5.98
C PRO A 107 -8.86 -5.56 6.82
N CYS A 108 -10.00 -5.72 7.49
CA CYS A 108 -10.30 -6.87 8.35
C CYS A 108 -10.14 -8.22 7.62
N SER A 109 -10.60 -8.33 6.37
CA SER A 109 -10.43 -9.56 5.57
C SER A 109 -8.97 -9.89 5.28
N MET A 110 -8.11 -8.88 5.14
CA MET A 110 -6.66 -9.06 4.94
C MET A 110 -5.93 -9.49 6.21
N ARG A 111 -6.56 -9.42 7.38
CA ARG A 111 -6.01 -10.00 8.62
C ARG A 111 -6.34 -11.49 8.75
N ASN A 112 -7.26 -12.00 7.92
CA ASN A 112 -7.57 -13.42 7.88
C ASN A 112 -6.50 -14.19 7.07
N PRO A 113 -5.78 -15.14 7.67
CA PRO A 113 -4.69 -15.85 7.00
C PRO A 113 -5.16 -16.69 5.81
N ASN A 114 -6.40 -17.18 5.81
CA ASN A 114 -6.95 -17.94 4.69
C ASN A 114 -7.17 -17.04 3.46
N VAL A 115 -7.68 -15.83 3.68
CA VAL A 115 -7.91 -14.83 2.63
C VAL A 115 -6.58 -14.34 2.06
N LEU A 116 -5.58 -14.08 2.91
CA LEU A 116 -4.24 -13.72 2.45
C LEU A 116 -3.61 -14.83 1.60
N ARG A 117 -3.64 -16.07 2.08
CA ARG A 117 -3.07 -17.21 1.34
C ARG A 117 -3.78 -17.41 -0.01
N PHE A 118 -5.08 -17.15 -0.06
CA PHE A 118 -5.86 -17.17 -1.29
C PHE A 118 -5.31 -16.16 -2.31
N PHE A 119 -5.24 -14.87 -1.97
CA PHE A 119 -4.79 -13.83 -2.91
C PHE A 119 -3.30 -13.93 -3.27
N CYS A 120 -2.46 -14.41 -2.37
CA CYS A 120 -1.02 -14.57 -2.59
C CYS A 120 -0.67 -15.80 -3.46
N SER A 121 -1.59 -16.74 -3.66
CA SER A 121 -1.32 -17.96 -4.41
C SER A 121 -1.28 -17.72 -5.93
N SER A 122 -0.20 -18.17 -6.58
CA SER A 122 -0.07 -18.12 -8.05
C SER A 122 -1.10 -19.00 -8.75
N ASP A 123 -1.40 -20.17 -8.20
CA ASP A 123 -2.41 -21.09 -8.73
C ASP A 123 -3.82 -20.47 -8.64
N VAL A 124 -4.13 -19.81 -7.53
CA VAL A 124 -5.40 -19.09 -7.37
C VAL A 124 -5.50 -17.92 -8.35
N ARG A 125 -4.42 -17.16 -8.55
CA ARG A 125 -4.38 -16.09 -9.55
C ARG A 125 -4.67 -16.63 -10.96
N GLU A 126 -4.08 -17.76 -11.34
CA GLU A 126 -4.33 -18.39 -12.64
C GLU A 126 -5.79 -18.84 -12.78
N LYS A 127 -6.37 -19.44 -11.73
CA LYS A 127 -7.80 -19.77 -11.70
C LYS A 127 -8.67 -18.54 -11.81
N LEU A 128 -8.35 -17.46 -11.08
CA LEU A 128 -9.03 -16.17 -11.19
C LEU A 128 -8.94 -15.62 -12.62
N ALA A 129 -7.81 -15.80 -13.31
CA ALA A 129 -7.65 -15.39 -14.70
C ALA A 129 -8.52 -16.21 -15.65
N LEU A 130 -8.65 -17.53 -15.43
CA LEU A 130 -9.55 -18.40 -16.19
C LEU A 130 -11.02 -18.00 -16.04
N VAL A 131 -11.43 -17.58 -14.84
CA VAL A 131 -12.79 -17.09 -14.60
C VAL A 131 -12.97 -15.65 -15.10
N GLY A 132 -11.90 -14.87 -15.25
CA GLY A 132 -11.96 -13.47 -15.71
C GLY A 132 -11.98 -12.43 -14.59
N HIS A 133 -11.59 -12.81 -13.37
CA HIS A 133 -11.51 -11.93 -12.20
C HIS A 133 -10.08 -11.56 -11.77
N ALA A 134 -9.04 -12.17 -12.35
CA ALA A 134 -7.67 -11.69 -12.15
C ALA A 134 -7.44 -10.40 -12.94
N SER A 135 -7.30 -9.29 -12.23
CA SER A 135 -7.08 -7.99 -12.85
C SER A 135 -6.01 -7.19 -12.13
N PHE A 136 -5.36 -6.29 -12.87
CA PHE A 136 -4.43 -5.32 -12.30
C PHE A 136 -5.08 -4.50 -11.19
N LEU A 137 -6.35 -4.09 -11.35
CA LEU A 137 -7.06 -3.26 -10.38
C LEU A 137 -7.30 -3.99 -9.06
N LEU A 138 -7.65 -5.28 -9.11
CA LEU A 138 -7.80 -6.12 -7.92
C LEU A 138 -6.50 -6.13 -7.11
N TYR A 139 -5.39 -6.50 -7.75
CA TYR A 139 -4.12 -6.59 -7.06
C TYR A 139 -3.54 -5.23 -6.66
N SER A 140 -3.82 -4.18 -7.43
CA SER A 140 -3.46 -2.81 -7.05
C SER A 140 -4.15 -2.37 -5.77
N PHE A 141 -5.46 -2.61 -5.65
CA PHE A 141 -6.19 -2.29 -4.44
C PHE A 141 -5.69 -3.08 -3.23
N LEU A 142 -5.49 -4.40 -3.38
CA LEU A 142 -4.97 -5.27 -2.32
C LEU A 142 -3.55 -4.87 -1.89
N SER A 143 -2.67 -4.58 -2.84
CA SER A 143 -1.30 -4.11 -2.57
C SER A 143 -1.31 -2.79 -1.81
N HIS A 144 -2.15 -1.83 -2.20
CA HIS A 144 -2.28 -0.56 -1.49
C HIS A 144 -2.74 -0.74 -0.04
N ALA A 145 -3.80 -1.50 0.19
CA ALA A 145 -4.28 -1.79 1.56
C ALA A 145 -3.18 -2.48 2.39
N SER A 146 -2.44 -3.42 1.79
CA SER A 146 -1.35 -4.11 2.47
C SER A 146 -0.16 -3.19 2.77
N MET A 147 0.17 -2.23 1.88
CA MET A 147 1.23 -1.24 2.10
C MET A 147 0.90 -0.29 3.24
N GLU A 148 -0.38 0.08 3.42
CA GLU A 148 -0.83 0.92 4.53
C GLU A 148 -0.77 0.20 5.89
N GLU A 149 -1.06 -1.10 5.92
CA GLU A 149 -0.96 -1.89 7.16
C GLU A 149 0.50 -2.22 7.53
N ASP A 150 1.26 -2.84 6.62
CA ASP A 150 2.67 -3.16 6.82
C ASP A 150 3.43 -3.27 5.50
N MET A 151 4.00 -2.13 5.09
CA MET A 151 4.80 -2.02 3.87
C MET A 151 5.99 -3.01 3.79
N LYS A 152 6.51 -3.52 4.91
CA LYS A 152 7.69 -4.40 4.92
C LYS A 152 7.33 -5.88 4.88
N SER A 153 6.05 -6.23 4.96
CA SER A 153 5.60 -7.60 5.03
C SER A 153 5.93 -8.39 3.75
N ASN A 154 6.08 -9.71 3.88
CA ASN A 154 6.20 -10.60 2.72
C ASN A 154 4.91 -10.64 1.91
N THR A 155 3.76 -10.50 2.58
CA THR A 155 2.43 -10.44 1.94
C THR A 155 2.35 -9.28 0.94
N THR A 156 2.80 -8.08 1.33
CA THR A 156 2.82 -6.90 0.45
C THR A 156 3.64 -7.15 -0.81
N VAL A 157 4.82 -7.77 -0.65
CA VAL A 157 5.68 -8.15 -1.78
C VAL A 157 4.95 -9.11 -2.72
N THR A 158 4.37 -10.20 -2.19
CA THR A 158 3.70 -11.20 -3.02
C THR A 158 2.49 -10.62 -3.75
N LEU A 159 1.70 -9.75 -3.11
CA LEU A 159 0.58 -9.08 -3.76
C LEU A 159 1.05 -8.14 -4.88
N LEU A 160 2.13 -7.40 -4.67
CA LEU A 160 2.72 -6.57 -5.73
C LEU A 160 3.29 -7.40 -6.88
N GLU A 161 3.87 -8.58 -6.61
CA GLU A 161 4.27 -9.52 -7.66
C GLU A 161 3.06 -10.01 -8.46
N ARG A 162 1.94 -10.34 -7.80
CA ARG A 162 0.68 -10.66 -8.51
C ARG A 162 0.19 -9.47 -9.34
N MET A 163 0.34 -8.24 -8.84
CA MET A 163 0.01 -7.02 -9.57
C MET A 163 0.85 -6.85 -10.83
N VAL A 164 2.17 -7.12 -10.74
CA VAL A 164 3.09 -7.14 -11.89
C VAL A 164 2.63 -8.17 -12.92
N GLU A 165 2.28 -9.38 -12.50
CA GLU A 165 1.80 -10.46 -13.39
C GLU A 165 0.49 -10.10 -14.10
N CYS A 166 -0.34 -9.26 -13.49
CA CYS A 166 -1.58 -8.76 -14.08
C CYS A 166 -1.42 -7.45 -14.88
N ALA A 167 -0.22 -6.84 -14.90
CA ALA A 167 0.02 -5.59 -15.60
C ALA A 167 0.20 -5.82 -17.11
N SER A 168 -0.71 -5.26 -17.90
CA SER A 168 -0.68 -5.36 -19.38
C SER A 168 -0.26 -4.05 -20.05
N LEU A 169 -0.73 -2.91 -19.52
CA LEU A 169 -0.42 -1.59 -20.06
C LEU A 169 0.90 -1.04 -19.49
N ASN A 170 1.60 -0.20 -20.25
CA ASN A 170 2.88 0.36 -19.81
C ASN A 170 2.77 1.11 -18.48
N TRP A 171 1.74 1.94 -18.30
CA TRP A 171 1.54 2.68 -17.05
C TRP A 171 1.28 1.74 -15.85
N GLN A 172 0.66 0.57 -16.08
CA GLN A 172 0.45 -0.44 -15.03
C GLN A 172 1.78 -1.04 -14.59
N LYS A 173 2.64 -1.38 -15.56
CA LYS A 173 4.00 -1.90 -15.29
C LYS A 173 4.86 -0.86 -14.59
N GLN A 174 4.83 0.38 -15.06
CA GLN A 174 5.50 1.53 -14.42
C GLN A 174 5.14 1.62 -12.94
N LEU A 175 3.83 1.64 -12.62
CA LEU A 175 3.34 1.72 -11.25
C LEU A 175 3.77 0.49 -10.43
N ALA A 176 3.62 -0.71 -10.98
CA ALA A 176 3.94 -1.96 -10.29
C ALA A 176 5.42 -2.07 -9.93
N PHE A 177 6.29 -1.84 -10.90
CA PHE A 177 7.73 -1.85 -10.68
C PHE A 177 8.17 -0.73 -9.73
N HIS A 178 7.56 0.45 -9.82
CA HIS A 178 7.86 1.55 -8.89
C HIS A 178 7.48 1.20 -7.45
N GLN A 179 6.26 0.70 -7.22
CA GLN A 179 5.78 0.32 -5.89
C GLN A 179 6.60 -0.82 -5.28
N LEU A 180 6.94 -1.83 -6.08
CA LEU A 180 7.80 -2.94 -5.65
C LEU A 180 9.21 -2.42 -5.30
N GLY A 181 9.76 -1.50 -6.09
CA GLY A 181 11.01 -0.80 -5.77
C GLY A 181 10.95 -0.05 -4.43
N CYS A 182 9.84 0.66 -4.16
CA CYS A 182 9.61 1.36 -2.90
C CYS A 182 9.55 0.39 -1.71
N VAL A 183 8.80 -0.70 -1.82
CA VAL A 183 8.70 -1.72 -0.77
C VAL A 183 10.07 -2.35 -0.47
N MET A 184 10.83 -2.73 -1.51
CA MET A 184 12.17 -3.29 -1.33
C MET A 184 13.14 -2.28 -0.72
N LEU A 185 13.02 -0.99 -1.05
CA LEU A 185 13.83 0.08 -0.45
C LEU A 185 13.57 0.19 1.05
N GLU A 186 12.30 0.16 1.48
CA GLU A 186 11.91 0.20 2.90
C GLU A 186 12.35 -1.05 3.67
N ARG A 187 12.35 -2.22 3.01
CA ARG A 187 12.95 -3.47 3.54
C ARG A 187 14.48 -3.44 3.60
N LYS A 188 15.13 -2.37 3.10
CA LYS A 188 16.58 -2.21 2.99
C LYS A 188 17.23 -3.20 2.02
N GLU A 189 16.45 -3.82 1.14
CA GLU A 189 16.90 -4.73 0.09
C GLU A 189 17.34 -3.91 -1.14
N TYR A 190 18.40 -3.12 -0.97
CA TYR A 190 18.75 -2.07 -1.94
C TYR A 190 19.09 -2.56 -3.34
N LYS A 191 19.59 -3.80 -3.48
CA LYS A 191 19.91 -4.38 -4.79
C LYS A 191 18.64 -4.69 -5.58
N ASP A 192 17.64 -5.28 -4.92
CA ASP A 192 16.39 -5.65 -5.58
C ASP A 192 15.50 -4.42 -5.79
N ALA A 193 15.49 -3.48 -4.83
CA ALA A 193 14.89 -2.16 -5.02
C ALA A 193 15.43 -1.45 -6.27
N GLN A 194 16.76 -1.46 -6.46
CA GLN A 194 17.38 -0.84 -7.62
C GLN A 194 16.92 -1.50 -8.93
N LYS A 195 16.86 -2.85 -8.99
CA LYS A 195 16.39 -3.57 -10.18
C LYS A 195 14.95 -3.17 -10.55
N TRP A 196 14.06 -3.12 -9.56
CA TRP A 196 12.66 -2.75 -9.80
C TRP A 196 12.50 -1.30 -10.23
N PHE A 197 13.25 -0.37 -9.63
CA PHE A 197 13.26 1.02 -10.10
C PHE A 197 13.81 1.14 -11.52
N GLU A 198 14.88 0.41 -11.87
CA GLU A 198 15.43 0.38 -13.23
C GLU A 198 14.42 -0.20 -14.24
N ALA A 199 13.69 -1.25 -13.87
CA ALA A 199 12.60 -1.79 -14.69
C ALA A 199 11.47 -0.76 -14.89
N ALA A 200 11.08 -0.02 -13.85
CA ALA A 200 10.10 1.05 -13.97
C ALA A 200 10.57 2.17 -14.92
N VAL A 201 11.86 2.53 -14.87
CA VAL A 201 12.46 3.53 -15.77
C VAL A 201 12.44 3.03 -17.21
N GLN A 202 12.73 1.75 -17.46
CA GLN A 202 12.66 1.14 -18.79
C GLN A 202 11.25 1.19 -19.39
N GLU A 203 10.22 1.05 -18.55
CA GLU A 203 8.82 1.20 -18.98
C GLU A 203 8.38 2.68 -19.15
N GLY A 204 9.25 3.65 -18.82
CA GLY A 204 9.02 5.09 -19.01
C GLY A 204 8.74 5.88 -17.74
N HIS A 205 8.83 5.29 -16.54
CA HIS A 205 8.60 6.00 -15.28
C HIS A 205 9.84 6.80 -14.84
N ALA A 206 9.99 8.02 -15.39
CA ALA A 206 11.16 8.86 -15.14
C ALA A 206 11.44 9.11 -13.64
N TYR A 207 10.40 9.28 -12.82
CA TYR A 207 10.55 9.50 -11.37
C TYR A 207 11.25 8.34 -10.65
N SER A 208 11.18 7.10 -11.17
CA SER A 208 11.87 5.96 -10.57
C SER A 208 13.40 6.10 -10.58
N LEU A 209 13.98 6.98 -11.40
CA LEU A 209 15.40 7.33 -11.31
C LEU A 209 15.78 7.85 -9.92
N VAL A 210 14.87 8.55 -9.23
CA VAL A 210 15.06 8.96 -7.84
C VAL A 210 15.25 7.75 -6.93
N GLY A 211 14.45 6.70 -7.10
CA GLY A 211 14.62 5.43 -6.39
C GLY A 211 15.98 4.77 -6.66
N VAL A 212 16.45 4.83 -7.90
CA VAL A 212 17.82 4.37 -8.26
C VAL A 212 18.89 5.23 -7.57
N ALA A 213 18.72 6.55 -7.48
CA ALA A 213 19.64 7.42 -6.75
C ALA A 213 19.68 7.07 -5.25
N ARG A 214 18.51 6.93 -4.62
CA ARG A 214 18.36 6.58 -3.19
C ARG A 214 19.03 5.24 -2.87
N THR A 215 18.79 4.21 -3.67
CA THR A 215 19.42 2.88 -3.49
C THR A 215 20.94 2.94 -3.65
N LYS A 216 21.46 3.67 -4.64
CA LYS A 216 22.91 3.89 -4.81
C LYS A 216 23.53 4.61 -3.62
N TYR A 217 22.86 5.65 -3.11
CA TYR A 217 23.32 6.39 -1.94
C TYR A 217 23.36 5.50 -0.69
N LYS A 218 22.30 4.73 -0.41
CA LYS A 218 22.25 3.79 0.73
C LYS A 218 23.32 2.69 0.65
N ARG A 219 23.82 2.38 -0.55
CA ARG A 219 24.96 1.47 -0.79
C ARG A 219 26.33 2.16 -0.73
N GLY A 220 26.40 3.44 -0.33
CA GLY A 220 27.64 4.21 -0.20
C GLY A 220 28.11 4.88 -1.50
N HIS A 221 27.35 4.81 -2.58
CA HIS A 221 27.73 5.39 -3.87
C HIS A 221 27.19 6.83 -4.05
N LYS A 222 27.53 7.72 -3.11
CA LYS A 222 27.04 9.12 -3.07
C LYS A 222 27.23 9.87 -4.40
N TYR A 223 28.42 9.84 -4.98
CA TYR A 223 28.71 10.51 -6.25
C TYR A 223 27.88 9.98 -7.43
N LYS A 224 27.62 8.67 -7.47
CA LYS A 224 26.78 8.07 -8.53
C LYS A 224 25.31 8.50 -8.38
N ALA A 225 24.82 8.65 -7.15
CA ALA A 225 23.48 9.17 -6.89
C ALA A 225 23.36 10.63 -7.32
N TYR A 226 24.34 11.47 -6.95
CA TYR A 226 24.41 12.87 -7.36
C TYR A 226 24.38 13.03 -8.89
N LYS A 227 25.27 12.32 -9.60
CA LYS A 227 25.31 12.36 -11.08
C LYS A 227 24.00 11.96 -11.74
N LEU A 228 23.29 10.99 -11.15
CA LEU A 228 22.04 10.51 -11.69
C LEU A 228 20.90 11.53 -11.51
N MET A 229 20.90 12.25 -10.38
CA MET A 229 19.99 13.38 -10.20
C MET A 229 20.33 14.57 -11.10
N ASP A 230 21.63 14.81 -11.32
CA ASP A 230 22.10 15.86 -12.23
C ASP A 230 21.66 15.63 -13.68
N SER A 231 21.79 14.38 -14.17
CA SER A 231 21.24 14.01 -15.48
C SER A 231 19.72 14.11 -15.52
N LEU A 232 19.01 13.66 -14.46
CA LEU A 232 17.56 13.77 -14.39
C LEU A 232 17.08 15.23 -14.53
N ILE A 233 17.75 16.17 -13.86
CA ILE A 233 17.44 17.61 -13.94
C ILE A 233 17.73 18.15 -15.34
N SER A 234 18.80 17.69 -15.98
CA SER A 234 19.20 18.16 -17.32
C SER A 234 18.27 17.63 -18.42
N ASP A 235 17.79 16.40 -18.27
CA ASP A 235 16.97 15.71 -19.27
C ASP A 235 15.47 16.09 -19.19
N ASN A 236 15.04 16.74 -18.10
CA ASN A 236 13.64 17.08 -17.85
C ASN A 236 13.47 18.56 -17.56
N ARG A 237 12.21 19.02 -17.48
CA ARG A 237 11.93 20.37 -16.97
C ARG A 237 12.37 20.44 -15.49
N PRO A 238 13.31 21.33 -15.12
CA PRO A 238 13.77 21.45 -13.75
C PRO A 238 12.62 21.85 -12.80
N CYS A 239 12.54 21.18 -11.66
CA CYS A 239 11.55 21.44 -10.61
C CYS A 239 12.25 21.50 -9.24
N GLY A 240 11.69 22.27 -8.30
CA GLY A 240 12.30 22.48 -6.97
C GLY A 240 12.58 21.18 -6.21
N TRP A 241 11.68 20.19 -6.29
CA TRP A 241 11.85 18.90 -5.63
C TRP A 241 13.08 18.12 -6.15
N MET A 242 13.49 18.33 -7.42
CA MET A 242 14.66 17.66 -7.98
C MET A 242 15.95 18.17 -7.36
N TYR A 243 16.07 19.49 -7.18
CA TYR A 243 17.19 20.11 -6.46
C TYR A 243 17.18 19.74 -4.98
N GLN A 244 16.00 19.69 -4.35
CA GLN A 244 15.87 19.17 -2.99
C GLN A 244 16.41 17.74 -2.88
N GLU A 245 16.02 16.84 -3.78
CA GLU A 245 16.48 15.46 -3.79
C GLU A 245 17.99 15.37 -4.09
N ARG A 246 18.52 16.16 -5.04
CA ARG A 246 19.97 16.22 -5.34
C ARG A 246 20.78 16.73 -4.15
N SER A 247 20.22 17.65 -3.34
CA SER A 247 20.84 18.17 -2.12
C SER A 247 21.17 17.08 -1.08
N LEU A 248 20.47 15.93 -1.13
CA LEU A 248 20.75 14.77 -0.28
C LEU A 248 22.09 14.09 -0.64
N TYR A 249 22.60 14.33 -1.84
CA TYR A 249 23.77 13.66 -2.41
C TYR A 249 25.00 14.56 -2.53
N CYS A 250 24.96 15.80 -2.05
CA CYS A 250 26.11 16.71 -1.96
C CYS A 250 26.34 17.18 -0.51
N SER A 251 27.22 18.17 -0.29
CA SER A 251 27.55 18.69 1.05
C SER A 251 28.11 20.10 0.96
N GLY A 252 28.12 20.83 2.08
CA GLY A 252 28.67 22.19 2.15
C GLY A 252 27.95 23.16 1.21
N LYS A 253 28.71 23.97 0.49
CA LYS A 253 28.19 25.05 -0.38
C LYS A 253 27.25 24.54 -1.48
N GLU A 254 27.57 23.40 -2.09
CA GLU A 254 26.74 22.80 -3.15
C GLU A 254 25.35 22.44 -2.62
N LYS A 255 25.28 21.87 -1.41
CA LYS A 255 24.00 21.54 -0.77
C LYS A 255 23.16 22.79 -0.52
N ILE A 256 23.76 23.85 0.02
CA ILE A 256 23.04 25.11 0.25
C ILE A 256 22.56 25.73 -1.07
N MET A 257 23.36 25.68 -2.13
CA MET A 257 22.97 26.15 -3.46
C MET A 257 21.76 25.38 -4.03
N ASP A 258 21.75 24.05 -3.91
CA ASP A 258 20.62 23.22 -4.32
C ASP A 258 19.36 23.54 -3.51
N LEU A 259 19.49 23.74 -2.20
CA LEU A 259 18.34 24.09 -1.34
C LEU A 259 17.80 25.50 -1.63
N ASN A 260 18.66 26.45 -1.96
CA ASN A 260 18.24 27.79 -2.39
C ASN A 260 17.49 27.71 -3.72
N THR A 261 18.05 27.01 -4.71
CA THR A 261 17.38 26.77 -6.00
C THR A 261 16.03 26.07 -5.81
N ALA A 262 15.97 25.07 -4.93
CA ALA A 262 14.72 24.37 -4.61
C ALA A 262 13.65 25.32 -4.06
N THR A 263 14.05 26.21 -3.15
CA THR A 263 13.15 27.22 -2.54
C THR A 263 12.67 28.24 -3.57
N GLU A 264 13.56 28.71 -4.45
CA GLU A 264 13.22 29.69 -5.50
C GLU A 264 12.22 29.11 -6.51
N MET A 265 12.36 27.83 -6.84
CA MET A 265 11.45 27.14 -7.76
C MET A 265 10.14 26.71 -7.10
N ASP A 266 10.18 26.32 -5.83
CA ASP A 266 9.01 25.87 -5.08
C ASP A 266 9.15 26.24 -3.58
N PRO A 267 8.55 27.35 -3.14
CA PRO A 267 8.61 27.80 -1.74
C PRO A 267 7.75 26.95 -0.79
N THR A 268 7.00 25.96 -1.30
CA THR A 268 6.14 25.09 -0.47
C THR A 268 6.88 23.84 0.03
N LEU A 269 8.12 23.62 -0.44
CA LEU A 269 8.97 22.52 -0.02
C LEU A 269 9.51 22.76 1.40
N SER A 270 9.19 21.87 2.35
CA SER A 270 9.59 22.05 3.75
C SER A 270 11.05 21.72 4.04
N TYR A 271 11.63 20.76 3.33
CA TYR A 271 12.99 20.28 3.61
C TYR A 271 14.06 21.38 3.52
N PRO A 272 14.09 22.27 2.50
CA PRO A 272 15.06 23.37 2.44
C PRO A 272 15.04 24.28 3.67
N TYR A 273 13.87 24.69 4.14
CA TYR A 273 13.74 25.55 5.32
C TYR A 273 14.18 24.81 6.59
N LYS A 274 13.73 23.56 6.78
CA LYS A 274 14.16 22.73 7.92
C LYS A 274 15.68 22.57 7.96
N TYR A 275 16.30 22.32 6.81
CA TYR A 275 17.75 22.18 6.70
C TYR A 275 18.51 23.45 7.06
N ARG A 276 18.13 24.59 6.47
CA ARG A 276 18.78 25.86 6.81
C ARG A 276 18.54 26.24 8.27
N ALA A 277 17.34 26.01 8.80
CA ALA A 277 17.02 26.34 10.19
C ALA A 277 17.83 25.50 11.19
N VAL A 278 17.94 24.18 10.98
CA VAL A 278 18.81 23.32 11.81
C VAL A 278 20.27 23.76 11.71
N SER A 279 20.78 24.04 10.51
CA SER A 279 22.14 24.53 10.33
C SER A 279 22.40 25.86 11.06
N MET A 280 21.41 26.78 11.09
CA MET A 280 21.51 28.03 11.84
C MET A 280 21.51 27.79 13.35
N LEU A 281 20.75 26.81 13.84
CA LEU A 281 20.77 26.44 15.25
C LEU A 281 22.13 25.86 15.66
N GLU A 282 22.74 25.00 14.83
CA GLU A 282 24.10 24.48 15.08
C GLU A 282 25.16 25.60 15.13
N GLU A 283 24.90 26.73 14.47
CA GLU A 283 25.70 27.95 14.53
C GLU A 283 25.32 28.89 15.70
N ASP A 284 24.50 28.44 16.65
CA ASP A 284 23.96 29.21 17.79
C ASP A 284 23.11 30.44 17.40
N LYS A 285 22.57 30.44 16.17
CA LYS A 285 21.70 31.50 15.64
C LYS A 285 20.23 31.14 15.80
N ILE A 286 19.79 30.87 17.03
CA ILE A 286 18.43 30.39 17.34
C ILE A 286 17.34 31.29 16.74
N GLY A 287 17.48 32.62 16.88
CA GLY A 287 16.50 33.58 16.34
C GLY A 287 16.40 33.54 14.81
N ALA A 288 17.52 33.32 14.11
CA ALA A 288 17.53 33.15 12.66
C ALA A 288 16.88 31.82 12.25
N ALA A 289 17.12 30.74 13.00
CA ALA A 289 16.49 29.44 12.79
C ALA A 289 14.96 29.52 12.91
N ILE A 290 14.45 30.21 13.94
CA ILE A 290 13.00 30.45 14.12
C ILE A 290 12.43 31.28 12.96
N SER A 291 13.13 32.33 12.54
CA SER A 291 12.72 33.14 11.38
C SER A 291 12.68 32.31 10.10
N GLU A 292 13.65 31.42 9.89
CA GLU A 292 13.73 30.54 8.73
C GLU A 292 12.58 29.51 8.71
N ILE A 293 12.28 28.85 9.83
CA ILE A 293 11.16 27.89 9.88
C ILE A 293 9.79 28.57 9.80
N ASN A 294 9.66 29.81 10.28
CA ASN A 294 8.43 30.60 10.12
C ASN A 294 8.07 30.85 8.66
N LYS A 295 9.05 30.92 7.75
CA LYS A 295 8.79 31.07 6.31
C LYS A 295 7.95 29.92 5.77
N ILE A 296 8.31 28.67 6.08
CA ILE A 296 7.54 27.51 5.60
C ILE A 296 6.21 27.35 6.34
N ILE A 297 6.16 27.62 7.64
CA ILE A 297 4.91 27.54 8.42
C ILE A 297 3.85 28.51 7.86
N GLY A 298 4.27 29.66 7.32
CA GLY A 298 3.39 30.58 6.61
C GLY A 298 2.75 30.01 5.35
N PHE A 299 3.36 29.02 4.69
CA PHE A 299 2.80 28.32 3.53
C PHE A 299 2.03 27.06 3.92
N LYS A 300 2.63 26.23 4.79
CA LYS A 300 2.09 24.94 5.19
C LYS A 300 2.42 24.67 6.65
N VAL A 301 1.38 24.58 7.47
CA VAL A 301 1.51 24.06 8.83
C VAL A 301 1.58 22.54 8.76
N SER A 302 2.69 21.97 9.25
CA SER A 302 2.86 20.52 9.33
C SER A 302 3.46 20.12 10.69
N PRO A 303 3.13 18.92 11.22
CA PRO A 303 3.59 18.48 12.54
C PRO A 303 5.11 18.56 12.72
N ASP A 304 5.88 18.16 11.71
CA ASP A 304 7.34 18.20 11.72
C ASP A 304 7.91 19.63 11.78
N CYS A 305 7.25 20.61 11.15
CA CYS A 305 7.68 22.01 11.24
C CYS A 305 7.33 22.63 12.60
N LEU A 306 6.17 22.29 13.18
CA LEU A 306 5.78 22.73 14.52
C LEU A 306 6.67 22.13 15.60
N GLU A 307 6.99 20.84 15.50
CA GLU A 307 7.94 20.17 16.40
C GLU A 307 9.31 20.86 16.36
N LEU A 308 9.82 21.15 15.16
CA LEU A 308 11.12 21.79 14.99
C LEU A 308 11.14 23.21 15.57
N ARG A 309 10.07 24.00 15.35
CA ARG A 309 9.96 25.35 15.94
C ARG A 309 9.80 25.30 17.45
N ALA A 310 8.99 24.39 17.99
CA ALA A 310 8.87 24.18 19.43
C ALA A 310 10.22 23.88 20.06
N TRP A 311 11.04 23.05 19.40
CA TRP A 311 12.39 22.77 19.87
C TRP A 311 13.29 24.01 19.88
N PHE A 312 13.28 24.84 18.83
CA PHE A 312 14.03 26.09 18.81
C PHE A 312 13.56 27.06 19.91
N LEU A 313 12.27 27.11 20.19
CA LEU A 313 11.70 27.95 21.26
C LEU A 313 12.09 27.45 22.65
N ILE A 314 12.15 26.13 22.87
CA ILE A 314 12.71 25.53 24.09
C ILE A 314 14.18 25.93 24.26
N SER A 315 14.98 25.87 23.20
CA SER A 315 16.38 26.33 23.23
C SER A 315 16.51 27.82 23.55
N LEU A 316 15.54 28.64 23.13
CA LEU A 316 15.43 30.06 23.47
C LEU A 316 14.83 30.32 24.87
N GLN A 317 14.42 29.27 25.60
CA GLN A 317 13.66 29.33 26.86
C GLN A 317 12.30 30.03 26.73
N ASP A 318 11.76 30.13 25.52
CA ASP A 318 10.37 30.54 25.26
C ASP A 318 9.44 29.32 25.38
N TYR A 319 9.18 28.92 26.62
CA TYR A 319 8.31 27.77 26.90
C TYR A 319 6.84 28.04 26.55
N GLU A 320 6.39 29.30 26.58
CA GLU A 320 5.02 29.65 26.20
C GLU A 320 4.81 29.45 24.69
N GLY A 321 5.75 29.92 23.88
CA GLY A 321 5.77 29.69 22.44
C GLY A 321 5.84 28.21 22.10
N ALA A 322 6.75 27.47 22.75
CA ALA A 322 6.86 26.03 22.55
C ALA A 322 5.56 25.28 22.90
N LEU A 323 4.93 25.62 24.03
CA LEU A 323 3.66 25.03 24.46
C LEU A 323 2.54 25.26 23.45
N ARG A 324 2.49 26.46 22.84
CA ARG A 324 1.52 26.80 21.79
C ARG A 324 1.70 25.89 20.57
N ASP A 325 2.94 25.66 20.14
CA ASP A 325 3.26 24.82 19.00
C ASP A 325 2.96 23.35 19.25
N VAL A 326 3.29 22.83 20.44
CA VAL A 326 2.99 21.43 20.81
C VAL A 326 1.48 21.19 20.87
N ARG A 327 0.70 22.14 21.41
CA ARG A 327 -0.77 22.04 21.40
C ARG A 327 -1.36 22.10 20.00
N ALA A 328 -0.84 22.97 19.14
CA ALA A 328 -1.26 23.03 17.74
C ALA A 328 -0.94 21.70 17.02
N LEU A 329 0.23 21.13 17.26
CA LEU A 329 0.64 19.83 16.75
C LEU A 329 -0.30 18.70 17.21
N LEU A 330 -0.64 18.64 18.50
CA LEU A 330 -1.58 17.64 19.03
C LEU A 330 -3.02 17.82 18.53
N THR A 331 -3.36 19.02 18.05
CA THR A 331 -4.65 19.26 17.38
C THR A 331 -4.66 18.64 15.97
N LEU A 332 -3.50 18.60 15.30
CA LEU A 332 -3.35 18.00 13.97
C LEU A 332 -3.23 16.47 14.05
N ASP A 333 -2.48 15.97 15.04
CA ASP A 333 -2.28 14.56 15.30
C ASP A 333 -2.27 14.31 16.82
N PRO A 334 -3.40 13.85 17.39
CA PRO A 334 -3.51 13.58 18.82
C PRO A 334 -2.57 12.49 19.34
N GLN A 335 -2.06 11.60 18.47
CA GLN A 335 -1.17 10.50 18.84
C GLN A 335 0.28 10.78 18.44
N TYR A 336 0.61 12.03 18.12
CA TYR A 336 1.92 12.39 17.60
C TYR A 336 3.03 12.08 18.61
N MET A 337 4.02 11.32 18.15
CA MET A 337 5.20 10.98 18.92
C MET A 337 6.38 11.87 18.52
N MET A 338 6.67 12.84 19.37
CA MET A 338 7.77 13.78 19.18
C MET A 338 9.14 13.10 19.33
N PHE A 339 10.16 13.76 18.79
CA PHE A 339 11.56 13.38 18.86
C PHE A 339 11.82 11.97 18.31
N HIS A 340 11.25 11.68 17.13
CA HIS A 340 11.32 10.39 16.45
C HIS A 340 10.74 9.23 17.27
N GLY A 341 9.51 9.37 17.78
CA GLY A 341 8.84 8.26 18.46
C GLY A 341 9.15 8.14 19.95
N LYS A 342 9.84 9.12 20.56
CA LYS A 342 10.41 8.98 21.91
C LYS A 342 9.57 9.61 23.02
N LEU A 343 8.77 10.62 22.70
CA LEU A 343 7.98 11.35 23.70
C LEU A 343 6.59 11.62 23.13
N HIS A 344 5.55 11.24 23.87
CA HIS A 344 4.20 11.62 23.49
C HIS A 344 4.02 13.13 23.67
N GLY A 345 3.36 13.81 22.74
CA GLY A 345 3.25 15.28 22.82
C GLY A 345 2.60 15.77 24.12
N GLU A 346 1.65 15.03 24.69
CA GLU A 346 1.01 15.38 25.98
C GLU A 346 2.02 15.40 27.14
N GLN A 347 2.98 14.47 27.15
CA GLN A 347 4.04 14.45 28.17
C GLN A 347 4.91 15.70 28.07
N LEU A 348 5.17 16.19 26.85
CA LEU A 348 5.89 17.44 26.66
C LEU A 348 5.07 18.66 27.13
N VAL A 349 3.76 18.65 26.91
CA VAL A 349 2.86 19.70 27.42
C VAL A 349 2.95 19.80 28.94
N GLU A 350 2.89 18.67 29.65
CA GLU A 350 3.02 18.64 31.12
C GLU A 350 4.37 19.20 31.57
N LEU A 351 5.45 18.76 30.95
CA LEU A 351 6.80 19.25 31.24
C LEU A 351 6.89 20.76 31.04
N LEU A 352 6.50 21.27 29.87
CA LEU A 352 6.56 22.70 29.53
C LEU A 352 5.69 23.55 30.48
N CYS A 353 4.52 23.06 30.89
CA CYS A 353 3.68 23.73 31.89
C CYS A 353 4.41 23.88 33.23
N VAL A 354 5.08 22.82 33.72
CA VAL A 354 5.85 22.88 34.97
C VAL A 354 7.00 23.87 34.86
N MET A 355 7.70 23.91 33.72
CA MET A 355 8.84 24.82 33.53
C MET A 355 8.41 26.28 33.45
N PHE A 356 7.31 26.55 32.76
CA PHE A 356 6.70 27.88 32.69
C PHE A 356 6.32 28.39 34.09
N LEU A 357 5.75 27.52 34.94
CA LEU A 357 5.31 27.89 36.29
C LEU A 357 6.46 27.97 37.31
N SER A 358 7.49 27.14 37.19
CA SER A 358 8.59 27.03 38.16
C SER A 358 9.79 27.94 37.88
N GLY A 359 9.91 28.48 36.66
CA GLY A 359 11.10 29.22 36.21
C GLY A 359 12.34 28.34 36.04
N ALA A 360 12.18 27.00 36.09
CA ALA A 360 13.26 26.04 35.87
C ALA A 360 13.74 26.04 34.40
N ARG A 361 14.99 25.64 34.16
CA ARG A 361 15.57 25.58 32.81
C ARG A 361 15.61 24.14 32.28
N LEU A 362 15.12 23.93 31.06
CA LEU A 362 15.32 22.66 30.35
C LEU A 362 16.67 22.75 29.62
N ILE A 363 17.59 21.83 29.91
CA ILE A 363 18.77 21.64 29.08
C ILE A 363 18.41 20.59 28.03
N ALA A 364 17.86 21.03 26.90
CA ALA A 364 17.54 20.14 25.79
C ALA A 364 18.81 19.85 24.95
N GLY A 365 19.43 18.69 25.18
CA GLY A 365 20.56 18.18 24.38
C GLY A 365 20.10 17.21 23.28
N CYS A 366 19.65 17.72 22.13
CA CYS A 366 19.27 16.91 20.98
C CYS A 366 20.01 17.36 19.72
N ASN A 367 20.75 16.47 19.06
CA ASN A 367 21.17 16.75 17.69
C ASN A 367 20.01 16.37 16.76
N TYR A 368 19.27 17.38 16.31
CA TYR A 368 18.21 17.21 15.31
C TYR A 368 18.85 17.05 13.93
N MET A 369 19.37 15.87 13.62
CA MET A 369 19.84 15.58 12.27
C MET A 369 18.65 15.23 11.38
N ILE A 370 18.58 15.91 10.25
CA ILE A 370 17.58 15.68 9.21
C ILE A 370 17.67 14.25 8.63
N ASP A 371 18.78 13.54 8.87
CA ASP A 371 19.04 12.15 8.46
C ASP A 371 19.09 11.12 9.63
N GLY A 372 18.59 11.45 10.84
CA GLY A 372 18.36 10.49 11.95
C GLY A 372 19.04 10.83 13.30
N PRO A 373 18.53 10.35 14.46
CA PRO A 373 18.82 11.00 15.75
C PRO A 373 20.08 10.52 16.50
N ARG A 374 20.70 11.45 17.26
CA ARG A 374 21.24 11.18 18.61
C ARG A 374 20.45 12.04 19.60
N LEU A 375 19.61 11.41 20.41
CA LEU A 375 18.94 12.05 21.55
C LEU A 375 19.64 11.56 22.82
N MET A 376 20.15 12.49 23.64
CA MET A 376 20.48 12.25 25.04
C MET A 376 19.53 13.15 25.82
N ILE A 377 18.40 12.60 26.27
CA ILE A 377 17.60 13.28 27.30
C ILE A 377 18.42 13.14 28.59
N LEU A 378 19.15 14.20 28.94
CA LEU A 378 19.57 14.37 30.32
C LEU A 378 18.33 14.86 31.08
N ALA A 379 17.62 13.93 31.69
CA ALA A 379 16.58 14.27 32.65
C ALA A 379 17.27 14.68 33.97
N LEU A 380 16.82 15.83 34.50
CA LEU A 380 17.06 16.43 35.82
C LEU A 380 18.52 16.64 36.26
#